data_AF-A0A135VYL8-F1
#
_entry.id   AF-A0A135VYL8-F1
#
_cell.length_a   1.000
_cell.length_b   1.000
_cell.length_c   1.000
_cell.angle_alpha   90.00
_cell.angle_beta   90.00
_cell.angle_gamma   90.00
#
_symmetry.space_group_name_H-M   'P 1'
#
loop_
_entity.id
_entity.type
_entity.pdbx_description
1 polymer ?
#
loop_
_entity_poly.entity_id
_entity_poly.type
_entity_poly.pdbx_seq_one_letter_code
_entity_poly.pdbx_strand_id
1 'polypeptide(L)'
;MSSWSVLPLRNVIIDILNKRRGVILDDELIRILKKELGDEPSDAELNQALMQLEINGLVHVSQITKTKRRIEVIKEGTEFLAVDED
;
A
#
# COMPACT_ATOMS: atom_id res chain seq x y z
N MET A 1 11.58 -10.33 -22.03
CA MET A 1 10.37 -10.85 -21.37
C MET A 1 10.82 -11.62 -20.14
N SER A 2 10.71 -11.03 -18.96
CA SER A 2 11.01 -11.73 -17.70
C SER A 2 9.69 -12.07 -17.03
N SER A 3 9.22 -13.30 -17.25
CA SER A 3 8.11 -13.90 -16.50
C SER A 3 8.64 -14.45 -15.18
N TRP A 4 9.01 -13.58 -14.25
CA TRP A 4 9.27 -13.99 -12.88
C TRP A 4 8.50 -13.08 -11.93
N SER A 5 7.48 -13.70 -11.31
CA SER A 5 6.50 -13.11 -10.39
C SER A 5 5.43 -12.22 -11.04
N VAL A 6 4.42 -12.85 -11.67
CA VAL A 6 3.15 -12.20 -12.05
C VAL A 6 2.22 -12.05 -10.84
N LEU A 7 2.77 -11.71 -9.66
CA LEU A 7 1.93 -11.34 -8.54
C LEU A 7 1.47 -9.91 -8.76
N PRO A 8 0.16 -9.62 -8.79
CA PRO A 8 -0.33 -8.26 -8.86
C PRO A 8 0.31 -7.42 -7.75
N LEU A 9 0.75 -6.20 -8.05
CA LEU A 9 1.38 -5.28 -7.08
C LEU A 9 0.60 -5.18 -5.76
N ARG A 10 -0.74 -5.19 -5.84
CA ARG A 10 -1.65 -5.23 -4.69
C ARG A 10 -1.37 -6.38 -3.72
N ASN A 11 -1.13 -7.58 -4.23
CA ASN A 11 -0.87 -8.77 -3.41
C ASN A 11 0.45 -8.63 -2.66
N VAL A 12 1.48 -8.14 -3.36
CA VAL A 12 2.81 -7.91 -2.77
C VAL A 12 2.73 -6.86 -1.66
N ILE A 13 1.97 -5.77 -1.87
CA ILE A 13 1.74 -4.74 -0.84
C ILE A 13 1.09 -5.35 0.41
N ILE A 14 0.02 -6.14 0.25
CA ILE A 14 -0.67 -6.79 1.38
C ILE A 14 0.26 -7.76 2.11
N ASP A 15 1.05 -8.56 1.40
CA ASP A 15 2.01 -9.48 2.00
C ASP A 15 3.09 -8.73 2.81
N ILE A 16 3.61 -7.62 2.28
CA ILE A 16 4.56 -6.76 2.98
C ILE A 16 3.93 -6.20 4.26
N LEU A 17 2.72 -5.66 4.17
CA LEU A 17 1.99 -5.12 5.32
C LEU A 17 1.77 -6.19 6.40
N ASN A 18 1.32 -7.39 6.02
CA ASN A 18 1.13 -8.50 6.96
C ASN A 18 2.43 -8.89 7.66
N LYS A 19 3.56 -8.96 6.94
CA LYS A 19 4.89 -9.19 7.53
C LYS A 19 5.34 -8.07 8.47
N ARG A 20 4.80 -6.86 8.32
CA ARG A 20 5.17 -5.62 9.06
C ARG A 20 4.16 -5.24 10.15
N ARG A 21 3.39 -6.21 10.67
CA ARG A 21 2.35 -6.00 11.69
C ARG A 21 1.20 -5.08 11.23
N GLY A 22 1.01 -4.96 9.92
CA GLY A 22 -0.11 -4.24 9.31
C GLY A 22 0.10 -2.74 9.16
N VAL A 23 1.31 -2.21 9.30
CA VAL A 23 1.60 -0.77 9.12
C VAL A 23 2.97 -0.56 8.51
N ILE A 24 3.09 0.40 7.58
CA ILE A 24 4.36 0.77 6.97
C ILE A 24 4.32 2.24 6.49
N LEU A 25 5.50 2.86 6.38
CA LEU A 25 5.66 4.14 5.71
C LEU A 25 5.93 3.95 4.22
N ASP A 26 5.55 4.95 3.41
CA ASP A 26 5.71 4.89 1.96
C ASP A 26 7.15 4.67 1.48
N ASP A 27 8.09 5.42 2.05
CA ASP A 27 9.51 5.34 1.73
C ASP A 27 10.07 3.95 2.06
N GLU A 28 9.57 3.32 3.12
CA GLU A 28 9.92 1.95 3.47
C GLU A 28 9.24 0.93 2.55
N LEU A 29 7.97 1.11 2.20
CA LEU A 29 7.23 0.24 1.29
C LEU A 29 7.90 0.18 -0.08
N ILE A 30 8.23 1.33 -0.66
CA ILE A 30 8.93 1.45 -1.96
C ILE A 30 10.26 0.68 -1.94
N ARG A 31 11.05 0.83 -0.87
CA ARG A 31 12.33 0.12 -0.72
C ARG A 31 12.18 -1.39 -0.66
N ILE A 32 11.10 -1.90 -0.08
CA ILE A 32 10.84 -3.35 -0.03
C ILE A 32 10.31 -3.82 -1.38
N LEU A 33 9.38 -3.09 -2.00
CA LEU A 33 8.84 -3.42 -3.33
C LEU A 33 9.96 -3.54 -4.36
N LYS A 34 10.93 -2.61 -4.35
CA LYS A 34 12.11 -2.68 -5.22
C LYS A 34 12.93 -3.97 -5.02
N LYS A 35 13.03 -4.46 -3.79
CA LYS A 35 13.76 -5.71 -3.48
C LYS A 35 12.99 -6.96 -3.91
N GLU A 36 11.67 -6.97 -3.72
CA GLU A 36 10.81 -8.12 -4.04
C GLU A 36 10.54 -8.23 -5.55
N LEU A 37 10.37 -7.10 -6.25
CA LEU A 37 10.05 -7.05 -7.68
C LEU A 37 11.29 -6.97 -8.57
N GLY A 38 12.45 -6.63 -8.01
CA GLY A 38 13.68 -6.38 -8.76
C GLY A 38 13.75 -5.01 -9.42
N ASP A 39 12.64 -4.28 -9.48
CA ASP A 39 12.56 -2.88 -9.89
C ASP A 39 11.52 -2.11 -9.06
N GLU A 40 11.63 -0.79 -9.06
CA GLU A 40 10.74 0.11 -8.36
C GLU A 40 9.49 0.38 -9.21
N PRO A 41 8.27 0.14 -8.71
CA PRO A 41 7.06 0.49 -9.44
C PRO A 41 7.00 2.01 -9.61
N SER A 42 6.44 2.47 -10.72
CA SER A 42 6.18 3.89 -10.91
C SER A 42 5.20 4.42 -9.85
N ASP A 43 5.28 5.72 -9.56
CA ASP A 43 4.34 6.38 -8.66
C ASP A 43 2.88 6.14 -9.08
N ALA A 44 2.61 6.14 -10.39
CA ALA A 44 1.28 5.87 -10.92
C ALA A 44 0.80 4.45 -10.61
N GLU A 45 1.65 3.44 -10.80
CA GLU A 45 1.32 2.04 -10.49
C GLU A 45 1.09 1.84 -8.98
N LEU A 46 1.97 2.41 -8.14
CA LEU A 46 1.84 2.32 -6.69
C LEU A 46 0.57 3.03 -6.20
N ASN A 47 0.28 4.22 -6.72
CA ASN A 47 -0.92 4.97 -6.37
C ASN A 47 -2.19 4.23 -6.80
N GLN A 48 -2.22 3.67 -8.01
CA GLN A 48 -3.34 2.88 -8.49
C GLN A 48 -3.55 1.62 -7.63
N ALA A 49 -2.48 0.93 -7.26
CA ALA A 49 -2.58 -0.25 -6.41
C ALA A 49 -3.10 0.09 -5.00
N LEU A 50 -2.56 1.14 -4.36
CA LEU A 50 -3.01 1.59 -3.05
C LEU A 50 -4.45 2.09 -3.07
N MET A 51 -4.83 2.89 -4.07
CA MET A 51 -6.21 3.37 -4.25
C MET A 51 -7.20 2.20 -4.37
N GLN A 52 -6.86 1.17 -5.14
CA GLN A 52 -7.72 -0.01 -5.26
C GLN A 52 -7.81 -0.80 -3.95
N LEU A 53 -6.71 -0.93 -3.21
CA LEU A 53 -6.74 -1.58 -1.89
C LEU A 53 -7.58 -0.79 -0.87
N GLU A 54 -7.54 0.53 -0.94
CA GLU A 54 -8.30 1.43 -0.06
C GLU A 54 -9.80 1.40 -0.39
N ILE A 55 -10.18 1.47 -1.68
CA ILE A 55 -11.57 1.29 -2.13
C ILE A 55 -12.12 -0.08 -1.69
N ASN A 56 -11.29 -1.13 -1.73
CA ASN A 56 -11.69 -2.46 -1.30
C ASN A 56 -11.73 -2.64 0.24
N GLY A 57 -11.42 -1.59 1.01
CA GLY A 57 -11.41 -1.65 2.47
C GLY A 57 -10.32 -2.54 3.06
N LEU A 58 -9.23 -2.78 2.32
CA LEU A 58 -8.12 -3.64 2.76
C LEU A 58 -7.03 -2.84 3.46
N VAL A 59 -6.81 -1.60 3.02
CA VAL A 59 -5.82 -0.69 3.60
C VAL A 59 -6.41 0.70 3.79
N HIS A 60 -5.82 1.46 4.71
CA HIS A 60 -6.03 2.89 4.83
C HIS A 60 -4.71 3.62 4.56
N VAL A 61 -4.77 4.70 3.78
CA VAL A 61 -3.63 5.54 3.44
C VAL A 61 -3.83 6.93 4.05
N SER A 62 -2.97 7.31 4.99
CA SER A 62 -3.02 8.63 5.65
C SER A 62 -1.77 9.45 5.36
N GLN A 63 -1.93 10.75 5.09
CA GLN A 63 -0.79 11.66 4.99
C GLN A 63 -0.23 11.97 6.38
N ILE A 64 1.10 11.88 6.51
CA ILE A 64 1.85 12.40 7.66
C ILE A 64 2.40 13.79 7.31
N THR A 65 2.97 13.94 6.11
CA THR A 65 3.46 15.20 5.56
C THR A 65 3.15 15.27 4.07
N LYS A 66 3.49 16.40 3.42
CA LYS A 66 3.36 16.55 1.95
C LYS A 66 4.07 15.46 1.14
N THR A 67 5.06 14.78 1.70
CA THR A 67 5.89 13.78 1.00
C THR A 67 5.92 12.42 1.70
N LYS A 68 5.21 12.27 2.83
CA LYS A 68 5.18 11.01 3.57
C LYS A 68 3.75 10.60 3.87
N ARG A 69 3.43 9.36 3.50
CA ARG A 69 2.18 8.69 3.86
C ARG A 69 2.45 7.45 4.71
N ARG A 70 1.47 7.12 5.53
CA ARG A 70 1.36 5.89 6.31
C ARG A 70 0.33 4.99 5.64
N ILE A 71 0.67 3.73 5.46
CA ILE A 71 -0.21 2.71 4.90
C ILE A 71 -0.44 1.67 5.99
N GLU A 72 -1.70 1.38 6.29
CA GLU A 72 -2.08 0.40 7.31
C GLU A 72 -3.18 -0.54 6.85
N VAL A 73 -3.19 -1.77 7.34
CA VAL A 73 -4.25 -2.74 7.07
C VAL A 73 -5.48 -2.39 7.90
N ILE A 74 -6.64 -2.38 7.26
CA ILE A 74 -7.92 -2.22 7.96
C ILE A 74 -8.23 -3.53 8.70
N LYS A 75 -8.41 -3.45 10.02
CA LYS A 75 -8.86 -4.59 10.83
C LYS A 75 -10.37 -4.50 11.05
N GLU A 76 -11.06 -5.64 11.09
CA GLU A 76 -12.47 -5.69 11.48
C GLU A 76 -12.68 -4.93 12.81
N GLY A 77 -13.57 -3.95 12.80
CA GLY A 77 -13.83 -3.04 13.93
C GLY A 77 -13.10 -1.70 13.89
N THR A 78 -12.29 -1.44 12.86
CA THR A 78 -11.68 -0.11 12.64
C THR A 78 -12.61 0.72 11.74
N GLU A 79 -13.46 1.54 12.36
CA GLU A 79 -14.23 2.55 11.62
C GLU A 79 -13.28 3.68 11.18
N PHE A 80 -12.85 3.64 9.92
CA PHE A 80 -12.32 4.83 9.27
C PHE A 80 -13.54 5.64 8.83
N LEU A 81 -14.03 6.51 9.71
CA LEU A 81 -15.06 7.48 9.36
C LEU A 81 -14.50 8.31 8.20
N ALA A 82 -14.99 8.05 6.98
CA ALA A 82 -14.93 9.02 5.92
C ALA A 82 -15.75 10.22 6.43
N VAL A 83 -15.05 11.23 6.95
CA VAL A 83 -15.68 12.51 7.23
C VAL A 83 -16.01 13.06 5.86
N ASP A 84 -17.27 12.91 5.45
CA ASP A 84 -17.84 13.74 4.39
C ASP A 84 -17.65 15.19 4.87
N GLU A 85 -16.76 15.92 4.20
CA GLU A 85 -16.65 17.37 4.41
C GLU A 85 -17.93 18.03 3.86
N ASP A 86 -18.61 18.81 4.71
CA ASP A 86 -19.80 19.63 4.39
C ASP A 86 -19.61 20.57 3.18
#